data_AF-A0A8S2VWW9-F1
#
_entry.id   AF-A0A8S2VWW9-F1
#
_cell.length_a   1.000
_cell.length_b   1.000
_cell.length_c   1.000
_cell.angle_alpha   90.00
_cell.angle_beta   90.00
_cell.angle_gamma   90.00
#
_symmetry.space_group_name_H-M   'P 1'
#
loop_
_entity.id
_entity.type
_entity.pdbx_description
1 polymer ?
#
loop_
_entity_poly.entity_id
_entity_poly.type
_entity_poly.pdbx_seq_one_letter_code
_entity_poly.pdbx_strand_id
1 'polypeptide(L)' 'MKIGKKLLDEMPENYRNDNITSNSAIDMLMKFGDVESAERIFRSMKTKNIITYNATIKGYVGNEMFEKALDL' A
#
# COMPACT_ATOMS: atom_id res chain seq x y z
N MET A 1 6.72 -10.80 3.90
CA MET A 1 6.52 -11.18 5.32
C MET A 1 5.05 -11.52 5.57
N LYS A 2 4.72 -12.70 6.11
CA LYS A 2 3.32 -13.12 6.37
C LYS A 2 2.58 -12.27 7.43
N ILE A 3 3.30 -11.49 8.24
CA ILE A 3 2.75 -10.75 9.38
C ILE A 3 1.94 -9.52 8.93
N GLY A 4 2.44 -8.71 7.99
CA GLY A 4 1.76 -7.48 7.57
C GLY A 4 0.39 -7.75 6.91
N LYS A 5 0.32 -8.76 6.05
CA LYS A 5 -0.94 -9.20 5.41
C LYS A 5 -1.94 -9.76 6.43
N LYS A 6 -1.47 -10.60 7.36
CA LYS A 6 -2.32 -11.16 8.42
C LYS A 6 -2.87 -10.08 9.34
N LEU A 7 -2.07 -9.06 9.68
CA LEU A 7 -2.49 -7.93 10.49
C LEU A 7 -3.63 -7.14 9.81
N LEU A 8 -3.52 -6.92 8.50
CA LEU A 8 -4.55 -6.23 7.71
C LEU A 8 -5.85 -7.03 7.56
N ASP A 9 -5.76 -8.36 7.49
CA ASP A 9 -6.92 -9.25 7.39
C ASP A 9 -7.65 -9.38 8.74
N GLU A 10 -6.94 -9.24 9.86
CA GLU A 10 -7.51 -9.31 11.22
C GLU A 10 -7.98 -7.94 11.76
N MET A 11 -7.68 -6.83 11.08
CA MET A 11 -8.09 -5.50 11.51
C MET A 11 -9.59 -5.25 11.28
N PRO A 12 -10.30 -4.69 12.28
CA PRO A 12 -11.71 -4.34 12.11
C PRO A 12 -11.89 -3.32 10.98
N GLU A 13 -13.01 -3.41 10.27
CA GLU A 13 -13.30 -2.73 8.99
C GLU A 13 -13.13 -1.20 9.06
N ASN A 14 -13.35 -0.61 10.23
CA ASN A 14 -13.16 0.81 10.53
C ASN A 14 -11.68 1.25 10.50
N TYR A 15 -10.73 0.38 10.84
CA TYR A 15 -9.29 0.66 10.74
C TYR A 15 -8.76 0.47 9.31
N ARG A 16 -9.37 -0.41 8.50
CA ARG A 16 -9.06 -0.55 7.07
C ARG A 16 -9.36 0.70 6.25
N ASN A 17 -10.27 1.56 6.72
CA ASN A 17 -10.64 2.83 6.10
C ASN A 17 -9.83 4.03 6.62
N ASP A 18 -8.93 3.84 7.58
CA ASP A 18 -8.03 4.90 8.02
C ASP A 18 -6.81 5.01 7.10
N ASN A 19 -6.67 6.17 6.46
CA ASN A 19 -5.58 6.45 5.53
C ASN A 19 -4.20 6.21 6.14
N ILE A 20 -4.03 6.42 7.45
CA ILE A 20 -2.73 6.21 8.11
C ILE A 20 -2.39 4.72 8.10
N THR A 21 -3.32 3.88 8.56
CA THR A 21 -3.15 2.42 8.60
C THR A 21 -2.91 1.84 7.20
N SER A 22 -3.69 2.24 6.20
CA SER A 22 -3.51 1.79 4.81
C SER A 22 -2.17 2.25 4.22
N ASN A 23 -1.75 3.49 4.48
CA ASN A 23 -0.47 4.01 3.99
C ASN A 23 0.73 3.26 4.61
N SER A 24 0.70 2.97 5.91
CA SER A 24 1.73 2.17 6.57
C SER A 24 1.81 0.76 6.01
N ALA A 25 0.66 0.16 5.72
CA ALA A 25 0.58 -1.15 5.09
C ALA A 25 1.17 -1.17 3.67
N ILE A 26 0.81 -0.18 2.83
CA ILE A 26 1.36 -0.04 1.48
C ILE A 26 2.88 0.10 1.53
N ASP A 27 3.41 1.01 2.35
CA ASP A 27 4.86 1.22 2.50
C ASP A 27 5.58 -0.06 2.94
N MET A 28 5.03 -0.79 3.92
CA MET A 28 5.61 -2.04 4.39
C MET A 28 5.59 -3.13 3.32
N LEU A 29 4.46 -3.34 2.65
CA LEU A 29 4.31 -4.37 1.62
C LEU A 29 5.23 -4.12 0.43
N MET A 30 5.31 -2.86 -0.03
CA MET A 30 6.23 -2.44 -1.08
C MET A 30 7.69 -2.67 -0.68
N LYS A 31 8.10 -2.33 0.54
CA LYS A 31 9.47 -2.59 1.04
C LYS A 31 9.85 -4.07 1.05
N PHE A 32 8.89 -4.97 1.19
CA PHE A 32 9.10 -6.42 1.15
C PHE A 32 8.82 -7.06 -0.22
N GLY A 33 8.55 -6.25 -1.26
CA GLY A 33 8.28 -6.72 -2.61
C GLY A 33 6.93 -7.39 -2.81
N ASP A 34 6.01 -7.33 -1.83
CA ASP A 34 4.63 -7.79 -1.99
C ASP A 34 3.77 -6.70 -2.64
N VAL A 35 4.16 -6.34 -3.87
CA VAL A 35 3.58 -5.23 -4.63
C VAL A 35 2.10 -5.48 -4.93
N GLU A 36 1.72 -6.72 -5.24
CA GLU A 36 0.33 -7.08 -5.56
C GLU A 36 -0.61 -6.80 -4.36
N SER A 37 -0.21 -7.15 -3.15
CA SER A 37 -1.02 -6.89 -1.96
C SER A 37 -1.10 -5.38 -1.67
N ALA A 38 -0.01 -4.64 -1.86
CA ALA A 38 0.00 -3.19 -1.70
C ALA A 38 -0.95 -2.50 -2.69
N GLU A 39 -0.93 -2.92 -3.96
CA GLU A 39 -1.83 -2.42 -5.00
C GLU A 39 -3.30 -2.68 -4.68
N ARG A 40 -3.62 -3.85 -4.12
CA ARG A 40 -4.99 -4.20 -3.74
C ARG A 40 -5.54 -3.24 -2.70
N ILE A 41 -4.71 -2.87 -1.71
CA ILE A 41 -5.07 -1.88 -0.68
C ILE A 41 -5.21 -0.50 -1.31
N PHE A 42 -4.21 -0.07 -2.09
CA PHE A 42 -4.26 1.21 -2.79
C PHE A 42 -5.55 1.36 -3.60
N ARG A 43 -5.92 0.35 -4.40
CA ARG A 43 -7.14 0.37 -5.23
C ARG A 43 -8.43 0.34 -4.40
N SER A 44 -8.45 -0.31 -3.24
CA SER A 44 -9.64 -0.37 -2.38
C SER A 44 -9.89 0.91 -1.56
N MET A 45 -8.88 1.78 -1.39
CA MET A 45 -9.03 3.05 -0.67
C MET A 45 -9.97 4.01 -1.41
N LYS A 46 -11.05 4.44 -0.74
CA LYS A 46 -12.04 5.40 -1.26
C LYS A 46 -11.45 6.80 -1.50
N THR A 47 -10.56 7.24 -0.61
CA THR A 47 -9.86 8.52 -0.69
C THR A 47 -8.37 8.25 -0.62
N LYS A 48 -7.59 8.87 -1.49
CA LYS A 48 -6.12 8.80 -1.50
C LYS A 48 -5.59 10.20 -1.31
N ASN A 49 -4.57 10.37 -0.48
CA ASN A 49 -3.93 11.65 -0.28
C ASN A 49 -2.48 11.62 -0.77
N ILE A 50 -1.80 12.76 -0.68
CA ILE A 50 -0.41 12.89 -1.13
C ILE A 50 0.53 11.86 -0.48
N ILE A 51 0.27 11.47 0.77
CA ILE A 51 1.06 10.45 1.48
C ILE A 51 0.87 9.09 0.82
N THR A 52 -0.36 8.74 0.45
CA THR A 52 -0.70 7.48 -0.25
C THR A 52 0.02 7.39 -1.60
N TYR A 53 -0.06 8.44 -2.42
CA TYR A 53 0.62 8.46 -3.72
C TYR A 53 2.14 8.39 -3.57
N ASN A 54 2.72 9.18 -2.65
CA ASN A 54 4.16 9.17 -2.41
C ASN A 54 4.67 7.79 -1.95
N ALA A 55 3.95 7.12 -1.05
CA ALA A 55 4.30 5.77 -0.60
C ALA A 55 4.25 4.76 -1.75
N THR A 56 3.24 4.84 -2.61
CA THR A 56 3.04 3.91 -3.72
C THR A 56 4.07 4.13 -4.84
N ILE A 57 4.33 5.38 -5.25
CA ILE A 57 5.34 5.74 -6.24
C ILE A 57 6.74 5.30 -5.77
N LYS A 58 7.11 5.66 -4.53
CA LYS A 58 8.38 5.23 -3.94
C LYS A 58 8.49 3.71 -3.90
N GLY A 59 7.39 3.03 -3.57
CA GLY A 59 7.29 1.58 -3.56
C GLY A 59 7.55 0.96 -4.93
N TYR A 60 6.92 1.46 -5.98
CA TYR A 60 7.15 0.98 -7.34
C TYR A 60 8.58 1.23 -7.82
N VAL A 61 9.14 2.43 -7.59
CA VAL A 61 10.54 2.74 -7.93
C VAL A 61 11.50 1.79 -7.20
N GLY A 62 11.28 1.54 -5.91
CA GLY A 62 12.10 0.63 -5.12
C GLY A 62 11.99 -0.86 -5.54
N ASN A 63 10.95 -1.22 -6.29
CA ASN A 63 10.75 -2.55 -6.87
C ASN A 63 10.98 -2.56 -8.40
N GLU A 64 11.65 -1.53 -8.94
CA GLU A 64 12.01 -1.41 -10.37
C GLU A 64 10.80 -1.40 -11.33
N MET A 65 9.60 -1.08 -10.83
CA MET A 65 8.36 -0.99 -11.60
C MET A 65 8.12 0.45 -12.09
N PHE A 66 9.06 1.00 -12.86
CA PHE A 66 9.05 2.43 -13.23
C PHE A 66 7.82 2.85 -14.04
N GLU A 67 7.35 2.01 -14.96
CA GLU A 67 6.14 2.31 -15.75
C GLU A 67 4.91 2.51 -14.84
N LYS A 68 4.74 1.64 -13.84
CA LYS A 68 3.65 1.79 -12.87
C LYS A 68 3.79 3.02 -11.98
N ALA A 69 5.01 3.47 -11.73
CA ALA A 69 5.27 4.70 -10.99
C ALA A 69 4.91 5.95 -11.81
N LEU A 70 5.05 5.90 -13.13
CA LEU A 70 4.67 6.97 -14.05
C LEU A 70 3.15 7.03 -14.30
N ASP A 71 2.47 5.88 -14.24
CA ASP A 71 1.02 5.76 -14.43
C ASP A 71 0.15 6.19 -13.22
N LEU A 72 0.78 6.63 -12.12
CA LEU A 72 0.12 7.03 -10.87
C LEU A 72 -0.18 8.53 -10.79
#